data_AF-A0A8T2LAH3-F1
#
_entry.id   AF-A0A8T2LAH3-F1
#
_cell.length_a   1.000
_cell.length_b   1.000
_cell.length_c   1.000
_cell.angle_alpha   90.00
_cell.angle_beta   90.00
_cell.angle_gamma   90.00
#
_symmetry.space_group_name_H-M   'P 1'
#
loop_
_entity.id
_entity.type
_entity.pdbx_description
1 polymer ?
#
loop_
_entity_poly.entity_id
_entity_poly.type
_entity_poly.pdbx_seq_one_letter_code
_entity_poly.pdbx_strand_id
1 'polypeptide(L)'
;MSAGIDTNTHLFWFIHYRPAFYINIKALELWINNTTIRHSIFLTVITFPLQASGVTVNDEVIKVFNDMKVRKSSTSDEVKKRKKAVLFCLSDDKKKIIVEEGKQILVGDIGETVDDPYACFVKLLPLNDCRYGLYDATYETKESKKEDLVFIFWAPEGAPLKSKMIYASSKDAIKKKFTGIKHEWQVNGLDDIQDRSTLADKLGGNVVVSLEGRPL
;
A
#
# COMPACT_ATOMS: atom_id res chain seq x y z
N MET A 1 20.18 48.13 -33.81
CA MET A 1 18.74 47.81 -33.72
C MET A 1 18.57 46.78 -32.62
N SER A 2 18.00 47.23 -31.50
CA SER A 2 17.77 46.45 -30.29
C SER A 2 16.30 46.03 -30.25
N ALA A 3 16.03 44.78 -29.89
CA ALA A 3 14.74 44.33 -29.37
C ALA A 3 14.92 42.95 -28.70
N GLY A 4 15.50 42.94 -27.50
CA GLY A 4 15.35 41.83 -26.57
C GLY A 4 14.13 42.11 -25.70
N ILE A 5 13.15 41.21 -25.70
CA ILE A 5 11.92 41.32 -24.91
C ILE A 5 12.17 40.65 -23.56
N ASP A 6 12.23 41.46 -22.51
CA ASP A 6 12.27 41.05 -21.11
C ASP A 6 11.01 40.28 -20.70
N THR A 7 11.17 39.04 -20.23
CA THR A 7 10.08 38.17 -19.74
C THR A 7 9.88 38.24 -18.22
N ASN A 8 10.42 39.27 -17.57
CA ASN A 8 10.53 39.32 -16.10
C ASN A 8 9.29 39.87 -15.36
N THR A 9 8.10 39.80 -15.95
CA THR A 9 6.88 40.40 -15.35
C THR A 9 5.72 39.42 -15.16
N HIS A 10 5.90 38.12 -15.40
CA HIS A 10 4.82 37.13 -15.26
C HIS A 10 4.98 36.14 -14.09
N LEU A 11 5.92 36.38 -13.18
CA LEU A 11 6.18 35.51 -12.03
C LEU A 11 5.57 36.00 -10.69
N PHE A 12 4.74 37.04 -10.72
CA PHE A 12 4.22 37.67 -9.50
C PHE A 12 2.76 37.33 -9.14
N TRP A 13 2.11 36.38 -9.81
CA TRP A 13 0.69 36.09 -9.58
C TRP A 13 0.31 34.65 -9.20
N PHE A 14 1.25 33.81 -8.74
CA PHE A 14 0.93 32.44 -8.33
C PHE A 14 1.42 32.09 -6.90
N ILE A 15 1.34 33.04 -5.96
CA ILE A 15 1.59 32.76 -4.52
C ILE A 15 0.33 32.95 -3.67
N HIS A 16 -0.86 32.85 -4.27
CA HIS A 16 -2.06 32.67 -3.48
C HIS A 16 -3.06 31.75 -4.17
N TYR A 17 -3.66 30.90 -3.34
CA TYR A 17 -4.83 30.06 -3.58
C TYR A 17 -4.63 28.62 -4.11
N ARG A 18 -4.70 27.73 -3.11
CA ARG A 18 -5.37 26.42 -3.05
C ARG A 18 -4.54 25.11 -2.98
N PRO A 19 -5.01 24.17 -2.14
CA PRO A 19 -4.35 22.90 -1.83
C PRO A 19 -4.78 21.80 -2.81
N ALA A 20 -4.05 20.68 -2.75
CA ALA A 20 -4.20 19.47 -3.55
C ALA A 20 -3.71 19.61 -5.00
N PHE A 21 -2.65 18.88 -5.35
CA PHE A 21 -2.71 17.78 -6.31
C PHE A 21 -1.30 17.18 -6.52
N TYR A 22 -1.25 15.86 -6.45
CA TYR A 22 -0.40 14.97 -7.23
C TYR A 22 0.69 15.63 -8.11
N ILE A 23 1.96 15.50 -7.72
CA ILE A 23 3.08 15.80 -8.60
C ILE A 23 3.29 14.57 -9.49
N ASN A 24 2.97 14.72 -10.78
CA ASN A 24 3.20 13.71 -11.80
C ASN A 24 4.70 13.61 -12.11
N ILE A 25 5.33 12.52 -11.68
CA ILE A 25 6.78 12.26 -11.73
C ILE A 25 7.36 12.37 -13.16
N LYS A 26 6.56 12.15 -14.21
CA LYS A 26 7.06 12.22 -15.60
C LYS A 26 7.30 13.64 -16.12
N ALA A 27 6.63 14.65 -15.56
CA ALA A 27 6.84 16.04 -15.98
C ALA A 27 8.17 16.60 -15.47
N LEU A 28 8.65 16.09 -14.33
CA LEU A 28 9.91 16.56 -13.71
C LEU A 28 11.15 15.97 -14.40
N GLU A 29 11.07 14.73 -14.89
CA GLU A 29 12.20 14.10 -15.60
C GLU A 29 12.48 14.72 -16.98
N LEU A 30 11.45 15.21 -17.68
CA LEU A 30 11.62 15.82 -19.00
C LEU A 30 12.22 17.24 -18.93
N TRP A 31 12.08 17.94 -17.81
CA TRP A 31 12.69 19.27 -17.63
C TRP A 31 14.18 19.18 -17.25
N ILE A 32 14.61 18.11 -16.58
CA ILE A 32 16.00 17.91 -16.16
C ILE A 32 16.92 17.53 -17.34
N ASN A 33 16.40 16.93 -18.40
CA ASN A 33 17.20 16.43 -19.52
C ASN A 33 17.52 17.44 -20.63
N ASN A 34 16.99 18.66 -20.57
CA ASN A 34 17.19 19.64 -21.64
C ASN A 34 17.70 20.98 -21.14
N THR A 35 18.90 21.01 -20.55
CA THR A 35 19.82 22.14 -20.73
C THR A 35 21.24 21.80 -20.30
N THR A 36 22.14 21.83 -21.28
CA THR A 36 23.59 21.79 -21.11
C THR A 36 24.07 23.00 -20.31
N ILE A 37 24.17 22.88 -18.98
CA ILE A 37 25.02 23.76 -18.17
C ILE A 37 25.82 22.88 -17.21
N ARG A 38 26.93 22.37 -17.73
CA ARG A 38 28.05 21.88 -16.95
C ARG A 38 28.70 23.05 -16.21
N HIS A 39 29.08 22.77 -14.97
CA HIS A 39 29.94 23.54 -14.06
C HIS A 39 29.24 24.42 -13.02
N SER A 40 29.50 24.03 -11.77
CA SER A 40 29.47 24.86 -10.57
C SER A 40 28.14 25.11 -9.86
N ILE A 41 27.29 24.08 -9.69
CA ILE A 41 26.36 24.00 -8.56
C ILE A 41 26.26 22.53 -8.12
N PHE A 42 27.38 21.96 -7.66
CA PHE A 42 27.39 20.59 -7.15
C PHE A 42 26.81 20.58 -5.73
N LEU A 43 25.62 20.01 -5.61
CA LEU A 43 25.00 19.48 -4.40
C LEU A 43 24.81 20.45 -3.23
N THR A 44 23.78 21.29 -3.34
CA THR A 44 22.82 21.40 -2.22
C THR A 44 21.45 21.04 -2.77
N VAL A 45 21.36 19.83 -3.33
CA VAL A 45 20.06 19.16 -3.38
C VAL A 45 19.71 18.95 -1.92
N ILE A 46 18.65 19.61 -1.49
CA ILE A 46 18.01 19.39 -0.21
C ILE A 46 17.52 17.93 -0.26
N THR A 47 18.41 17.00 0.06
CA THR A 47 18.06 15.64 0.41
C THR A 47 17.26 15.79 1.68
N PHE A 48 15.93 15.90 1.59
CA PHE A 48 15.08 15.54 2.70
C PHE A 48 15.29 14.03 2.91
N PRO A 49 15.93 13.58 4.01
CA PRO A 49 15.84 12.19 4.38
C PRO A 49 14.49 12.03 5.12
N LEU A 50 13.40 11.98 4.36
CA LEU A 50 12.17 11.33 4.82
C LEU A 50 12.39 9.85 4.47
N GLN A 51 12.60 8.89 5.37
CA GLN A 51 12.10 8.72 6.72
C GLN A 51 13.00 7.71 7.44
N ALA A 52 13.28 7.95 8.72
CA ALA A 52 13.66 6.88 9.63
C ALA A 52 12.83 7.04 10.92
N SER A 53 11.54 6.71 10.86
CA SER A 53 10.96 6.19 12.09
C SER A 53 11.68 4.87 12.31
N GLY A 54 12.54 4.78 13.32
CA GLY A 54 13.30 3.57 13.69
C GLY A 54 12.37 2.43 14.17
N VAL A 55 11.34 2.16 13.39
CA VAL A 55 10.29 1.20 13.65
C VAL A 55 10.81 -0.16 13.24
N THR A 56 10.83 -1.04 14.22
CA THR A 56 11.24 -2.42 14.06
C THR A 56 10.01 -3.27 13.76
N VAL A 57 10.20 -4.35 13.01
CA VAL A 57 9.13 -5.31 12.71
C VAL A 57 9.24 -6.41 13.75
N ASN A 58 8.15 -6.73 14.46
CA ASN A 58 8.13 -7.85 15.38
C ASN A 58 8.31 -9.17 14.60
N ASP A 59 9.09 -10.10 15.14
CA ASP A 59 9.33 -11.42 14.55
C ASP A 59 8.04 -12.21 14.32
N GLU A 60 6.99 -11.96 15.11
CA GLU A 60 5.66 -12.54 14.90
C GLU A 60 5.06 -12.17 13.54
N VAL A 61 5.23 -10.91 13.10
CA VAL A 61 4.76 -10.43 11.79
C VAL A 61 5.47 -11.18 10.66
N ILE A 62 6.77 -11.42 10.84
CA ILE A 62 7.61 -12.16 9.88
C ILE A 62 7.19 -13.63 9.85
N LYS A 63 6.95 -14.23 11.01
CA LYS A 63 6.48 -15.61 11.13
C LYS A 63 5.14 -15.80 10.44
N VAL A 64 4.17 -14.90 10.70
CA VAL A 64 2.86 -14.91 10.05
C VAL A 64 2.99 -14.77 8.54
N PHE A 65 3.83 -13.87 8.05
CA PHE A 65 4.06 -13.70 6.62
C PHE A 65 4.67 -14.95 5.97
N ASN A 66 5.67 -15.55 6.61
CA ASN A 66 6.29 -16.79 6.12
C ASN A 66 5.30 -17.96 6.12
N ASP A 67 4.48 -18.09 7.16
CA ASP A 67 3.44 -19.13 7.23
C ASP A 67 2.38 -18.95 6.12
N MET A 68 1.98 -17.70 5.82
CA MET A 68 1.09 -17.42 4.69
C MET A 68 1.75 -17.72 3.34
N LYS A 69 3.05 -17.45 3.20
CA LYS A 69 3.81 -17.66 1.95
C LYS A 69 4.11 -19.13 1.66
N VAL A 70 4.49 -19.91 2.67
CA VAL A 70 5.03 -21.27 2.51
C VAL A 70 3.95 -22.32 2.23
N ARG A 71 2.65 -21.98 2.30
CA ARG A 71 1.51 -22.86 1.98
C ARG A 71 1.76 -24.31 2.40
N LYS A 72 1.83 -24.56 3.72
CA LYS A 72 1.87 -25.94 4.25
C LYS A 72 0.46 -26.53 4.09
N SER A 73 0.20 -27.17 2.97
CA SER A 73 -1.08 -27.81 2.65
C SER A 73 -0.92 -29.32 2.58
N SER A 74 -0.68 -29.95 3.73
CA SER A 74 -0.56 -31.41 3.81
C SER A 74 -1.84 -32.08 4.31
N THR A 75 -2.67 -31.38 5.12
CA THR A 75 -3.87 -31.94 5.76
C THR A 75 -5.03 -30.94 5.72
N SER A 76 -6.28 -31.41 5.54
CA SER A 76 -7.50 -30.58 5.45
C SER A 76 -7.69 -29.61 6.63
N ASP A 77 -7.29 -29.99 7.84
CA ASP A 77 -7.39 -29.15 9.04
C ASP A 77 -6.39 -27.99 9.06
N GLU A 78 -5.22 -28.14 8.42
CA GLU A 78 -4.23 -27.06 8.33
C GLU A 78 -4.60 -26.04 7.25
N VAL A 79 -5.28 -26.48 6.19
CA VAL A 79 -5.82 -25.58 5.16
C VAL A 79 -6.86 -24.64 5.76
N LYS A 80 -7.75 -25.15 6.64
CA LYS A 80 -8.72 -24.31 7.36
C LYS A 80 -8.05 -23.30 8.28
N LYS A 81 -6.92 -23.64 8.90
CA LYS A 81 -6.13 -22.74 9.76
C LYS A 81 -5.25 -21.75 9.00
N ARG A 82 -5.21 -21.81 7.66
CA ARG A 82 -4.47 -20.84 6.85
C ARG A 82 -5.07 -19.45 7.06
N LYS A 83 -4.22 -18.45 7.27
CA LYS A 83 -4.67 -17.06 7.33
C LYS A 83 -4.90 -16.56 5.91
N LYS A 84 -6.12 -16.13 5.62
CA LYS A 84 -6.50 -15.46 4.36
C LYS A 84 -6.13 -13.98 4.44
N ALA A 85 -6.48 -13.34 5.53
CA ALA A 85 -6.18 -11.93 5.77
C ALA A 85 -5.63 -11.75 7.18
N VAL A 86 -4.71 -10.80 7.33
CA VAL A 86 -4.18 -10.43 8.65
C VAL A 86 -3.92 -8.93 8.65
N LEU A 87 -4.35 -8.26 9.72
CA LEU A 87 -4.02 -6.86 9.97
C LEU A 87 -2.84 -6.74 10.93
N PHE A 88 -2.03 -5.72 10.69
CA PHE A 88 -0.93 -5.29 11.54
C PHE A 88 -1.12 -3.85 11.95
N CYS A 89 -0.75 -3.57 13.18
CA CYS A 89 -0.75 -2.23 13.74
C CYS A 89 0.63 -1.87 14.25
N LEU A 90 0.88 -0.57 14.37
CA LEU A 90 1.96 -0.07 15.19
C LEU A 90 1.55 -0.22 16.66
N SER A 91 2.49 -0.71 17.47
CA SER A 91 2.40 -0.71 18.94
C SER A 91 2.13 0.71 19.47
N ASP A 92 1.60 0.85 20.69
CA ASP A 92 1.37 2.16 21.33
C ASP A 92 2.62 3.05 21.36
N ASP A 93 3.80 2.45 21.52
CA ASP A 93 5.09 3.13 21.47
C ASP A 93 5.49 3.65 20.09
N LYS A 94 4.76 3.25 19.03
CA LYS A 94 5.03 3.55 17.62
C LYS A 94 6.43 3.19 17.15
N LYS A 95 7.07 2.24 17.83
CA LYS A 95 8.43 1.74 17.57
C LYS A 95 8.46 0.32 17.01
N LYS A 96 7.33 -0.39 17.07
CA LYS A 96 7.22 -1.78 16.64
C LYS A 96 5.97 -1.98 15.81
N ILE A 97 6.05 -2.78 14.76
CA ILE A 97 4.89 -3.29 14.04
C ILE A 97 4.56 -4.66 14.64
N ILE A 98 3.32 -4.80 15.10
CA ILE A 98 2.79 -6.00 15.74
C ILE A 98 1.58 -6.51 14.95
N VAL A 99 1.26 -7.79 15.13
CA VAL A 99 0.05 -8.39 14.57
C VAL A 99 -1.13 -7.94 15.42
N GLU A 100 -2.24 -7.53 14.79
CA GLU A 100 -3.45 -7.19 15.52
C GLU A 100 -4.26 -8.47 15.77
N GLU A 101 -4.10 -9.02 16.98
CA GLU A 101 -4.83 -10.20 17.42
C GLU A 101 -6.34 -9.95 17.38
N GLY A 102 -7.09 -10.84 16.71
CA GLY A 102 -8.54 -10.70 16.51
C GLY A 102 -8.96 -10.04 15.20
N LYS A 103 -8.03 -9.45 14.43
CA LYS A 103 -8.31 -8.94 13.08
C LYS A 103 -7.59 -9.74 11.99
N GLN A 104 -7.80 -11.04 12.05
CA GLN A 104 -7.34 -12.00 11.06
C GLN A 104 -8.53 -12.80 10.56
N ILE A 105 -8.51 -13.17 9.28
CA ILE A 105 -9.53 -14.00 8.64
C ILE A 105 -8.84 -15.29 8.25
N LEU A 106 -9.40 -16.43 8.67
CA LEU A 106 -8.90 -17.73 8.25
C LEU A 106 -9.60 -18.19 6.98
N VAL A 107 -8.91 -18.98 6.17
CA VAL A 107 -9.47 -19.60 4.97
C VAL A 107 -10.63 -20.53 5.33
N GLY A 108 -10.55 -21.22 6.46
CA GLY A 108 -11.63 -22.08 6.95
C GLY A 108 -12.90 -21.33 7.36
N ASP A 109 -12.81 -20.04 7.70
CA ASP A 109 -14.00 -19.23 8.01
C ASP A 109 -14.77 -18.85 6.74
N ILE A 110 -14.12 -18.92 5.57
CA ILE A 110 -14.70 -18.56 4.27
C ILE A 110 -15.64 -19.67 3.82
N GLY A 111 -16.94 -19.36 3.75
CA GLY A 111 -18.00 -20.31 3.40
C GLY A 111 -18.64 -21.04 4.58
N GLU A 112 -18.10 -20.93 5.80
CA GLU A 112 -18.77 -21.39 7.04
C GLU A 112 -19.38 -20.22 7.81
N THR A 113 -18.56 -19.21 8.14
CA THR A 113 -18.96 -18.07 8.99
C THR A 113 -18.93 -16.75 8.23
N VAL A 114 -18.18 -16.69 7.13
CA VAL A 114 -17.93 -15.50 6.33
C VAL A 114 -18.19 -15.80 4.85
N ASP A 115 -19.33 -15.36 4.33
CA ASP A 115 -19.67 -15.45 2.90
C ASP A 115 -18.78 -14.58 2.01
N ASP A 116 -18.27 -13.47 2.55
CA ASP A 116 -17.46 -12.47 1.85
C ASP A 116 -16.23 -12.09 2.67
N PRO A 117 -15.07 -12.75 2.44
CA PRO A 117 -13.85 -12.46 3.19
C PRO A 117 -13.41 -11.00 3.02
N TYR A 118 -13.62 -10.46 1.81
CA TYR A 118 -13.31 -9.09 1.48
C TYR A 118 -14.21 -8.10 2.24
N ALA A 119 -15.53 -8.29 2.24
CA ALA A 119 -16.43 -7.40 2.97
C ALA A 119 -16.20 -7.47 4.49
N CYS A 120 -15.88 -8.65 5.03
CA CYS A 120 -15.47 -8.81 6.42
C CYS A 120 -14.17 -8.04 6.70
N PHE A 121 -13.18 -8.16 5.82
CA PHE A 121 -11.93 -7.42 5.92
C PHE A 121 -12.15 -5.90 5.96
N VAL A 122 -13.01 -5.36 5.08
CA VAL A 122 -13.37 -3.94 5.10
C VAL A 122 -14.00 -3.54 6.45
N LYS A 123 -14.90 -4.36 7.01
CA LYS A 123 -15.53 -4.08 8.31
C LYS A 123 -14.55 -4.07 9.48
N LEU A 124 -13.44 -4.80 9.38
CA LEU A 124 -12.39 -4.83 10.40
C LEU A 124 -11.48 -3.58 10.37
N LEU A 125 -11.51 -2.80 9.28
CA LEU A 125 -10.67 -1.63 9.11
C LEU A 125 -11.23 -0.41 9.86
N PRO A 126 -10.42 0.24 10.73
CA PRO A 126 -10.86 1.42 11.44
C PRO A 126 -10.81 2.66 10.53
N LEU A 127 -11.84 3.51 10.59
CA LEU A 127 -11.89 4.78 9.86
C LEU A 127 -10.96 5.86 10.41
N ASN A 128 -10.61 5.75 11.69
CA ASN A 128 -9.83 6.77 12.41
C ASN A 128 -8.35 6.40 12.57
N ASP A 129 -7.94 5.22 12.09
CA ASP A 129 -6.58 4.72 12.28
C ASP A 129 -6.03 4.08 11.01
N CYS A 130 -4.71 4.18 10.85
CA CYS A 130 -4.00 3.49 9.81
C CYS A 130 -3.68 2.06 10.24
N ARG A 131 -3.67 1.14 9.28
CA ARG A 131 -3.31 -0.26 9.47
C ARG A 131 -2.57 -0.79 8.25
N TYR A 132 -1.73 -1.80 8.46
CA TYR A 132 -1.28 -2.63 7.35
C TYR A 132 -2.11 -3.90 7.31
N GLY A 133 -2.30 -4.43 6.12
CA GLY A 133 -2.92 -5.71 5.90
C GLY A 133 -2.05 -6.56 4.99
N LEU A 134 -2.07 -7.86 5.22
CA LEU A 134 -1.77 -8.83 4.19
C LEU A 134 -3.05 -9.54 3.84
N TYR A 135 -3.31 -9.61 2.55
CA TYR A 135 -4.48 -10.27 2.00
C TYR A 135 -4.01 -11.25 0.93
N ASP A 136 -4.35 -12.51 1.10
CA ASP A 136 -4.10 -13.56 0.12
C ASP A 136 -5.26 -13.57 -0.87
N ALA A 137 -5.10 -12.85 -1.98
CA ALA A 137 -6.15 -12.73 -2.98
C ALA A 137 -6.12 -13.92 -3.94
N THR A 138 -7.21 -14.65 -3.98
CA THR A 138 -7.45 -15.72 -4.93
C THR A 138 -8.23 -15.17 -6.10
N TYR A 139 -7.63 -15.18 -7.29
CA TYR A 139 -8.25 -14.66 -8.49
C TYR A 139 -8.15 -15.68 -9.62
N GLU A 140 -9.16 -15.70 -10.46
CA GLU A 140 -9.23 -16.57 -11.63
C GLU A 140 -9.00 -15.74 -12.88
N THR A 141 -8.03 -16.18 -13.66
CA THR A 141 -7.80 -15.68 -15.02
C THR A 141 -8.46 -16.63 -16.01
N LYS A 142 -8.60 -16.20 -17.27
CA LYS A 142 -9.20 -17.01 -18.35
C LYS A 142 -8.57 -18.40 -18.49
N GLU A 143 -7.32 -18.57 -18.07
CA GLU A 143 -6.55 -19.81 -18.27
C GLU A 143 -6.28 -20.55 -16.96
N SER A 144 -6.27 -19.87 -15.81
CA SER A 144 -5.87 -20.50 -14.54
C SER A 144 -6.30 -19.72 -13.31
N LYS A 145 -6.53 -20.46 -12.22
CA LYS A 145 -6.69 -19.91 -10.88
C LYS A 145 -5.31 -19.60 -10.29
N LYS A 146 -5.15 -18.38 -9.80
CA LYS A 146 -3.94 -17.88 -9.16
C LYS A 146 -4.26 -17.31 -7.79
N GLU A 147 -3.24 -17.29 -6.95
CA GLU A 147 -3.31 -16.78 -5.59
C GLU A 147 -2.06 -15.97 -5.36
N ASP A 148 -2.20 -14.68 -5.08
CA ASP A 148 -1.09 -13.78 -4.80
C ASP A 148 -1.33 -13.02 -3.49
N LEU A 149 -0.24 -12.87 -2.72
CA LEU A 149 -0.23 -12.07 -1.51
C LEU A 149 -0.16 -10.58 -1.87
N VAL A 150 -1.17 -9.84 -1.42
CA VAL A 150 -1.28 -8.39 -1.57
C VAL A 150 -1.00 -7.74 -0.23
N PHE A 151 -0.03 -6.83 -0.22
CA PHE A 151 0.20 -5.95 0.91
C PHE A 151 -0.71 -4.73 0.79
N ILE A 152 -1.65 -4.61 1.72
CA ILE A 152 -2.61 -3.52 1.79
C ILE A 152 -2.10 -2.50 2.79
N PHE A 153 -2.00 -1.24 2.39
CA PHE A 153 -1.73 -0.13 3.28
C PHE A 153 -2.99 0.73 3.41
N TRP A 154 -3.63 0.63 4.57
CA TRP A 154 -4.84 1.38 4.90
C TRP A 154 -4.50 2.69 5.62
N ALA A 155 -4.83 3.81 4.99
CA ALA A 155 -4.55 5.15 5.50
C ALA A 155 -5.75 6.10 5.29
N PRO A 156 -6.82 5.97 6.10
CA PRO A 156 -8.05 6.70 5.87
C PRO A 156 -7.87 8.20 6.05
N GLU A 157 -8.60 9.04 5.31
CA GLU A 157 -8.49 10.50 5.43
C GLU A 157 -8.70 11.01 6.86
N GLY A 158 -9.61 10.38 7.62
CA GLY A 158 -9.89 10.71 9.02
C GLY A 158 -8.77 10.38 10.02
N ALA A 159 -7.75 9.58 9.64
CA ALA A 159 -6.67 9.24 10.56
C ALA A 159 -5.73 10.42 10.85
N PRO A 160 -5.16 10.50 12.07
CA PRO A 160 -4.22 11.57 12.45
C PRO A 160 -3.02 11.62 11.49
N LEU A 161 -2.67 12.83 11.02
CA LEU A 161 -1.53 13.04 10.12
C LEU A 161 -0.23 12.47 10.69
N LYS A 162 0.00 12.61 12.01
CA LYS A 162 1.17 12.04 12.68
C LYS A 162 1.22 10.51 12.55
N SER A 163 0.09 9.83 12.70
CA SER A 163 0.02 8.37 12.51
C SER A 163 0.30 8.02 11.05
N LYS A 164 -0.36 8.67 10.09
CA LYS A 164 -0.09 8.46 8.66
C LYS A 164 1.38 8.62 8.29
N MET A 165 2.03 9.65 8.82
CA MET A 165 3.46 9.87 8.59
C MET A 165 4.30 8.72 9.14
N ILE A 166 4.04 8.24 10.35
CA ILE A 166 4.80 7.14 10.96
C ILE A 166 4.55 5.83 10.22
N TYR A 167 3.30 5.54 9.84
CA TYR A 167 2.99 4.40 9.00
C TYR A 167 3.73 4.53 7.65
N ALA A 168 3.54 5.61 6.89
CA ALA A 168 4.27 5.80 5.64
C ALA A 168 5.80 5.62 5.80
N SER A 169 6.37 6.07 6.94
CA SER A 169 7.79 5.92 7.29
C SER A 169 8.22 4.48 7.54
N SER A 170 7.32 3.71 8.15
CA SER A 170 7.55 2.33 8.54
C SER A 170 7.25 1.35 7.41
N LYS A 171 6.61 1.80 6.33
CA LYS A 171 6.27 0.97 5.15
C LYS A 171 7.52 0.30 4.57
N ASP A 172 8.62 1.04 4.44
CA ASP A 172 9.87 0.48 3.91
C ASP A 172 10.49 -0.57 4.83
N ALA A 173 10.37 -0.41 6.15
CA ALA A 173 10.88 -1.37 7.12
C ALA A 173 10.13 -2.71 7.04
N ILE A 174 8.80 -2.69 6.97
CA ILE A 174 7.99 -3.91 6.82
C ILE A 174 8.18 -4.54 5.44
N LYS A 175 8.22 -3.73 4.39
CA LYS A 175 8.43 -4.22 3.02
C LYS A 175 9.79 -4.92 2.86
N LYS A 176 10.85 -4.41 3.49
CA LYS A 176 12.17 -5.06 3.52
C LYS A 176 12.13 -6.44 4.19
N LYS A 177 11.27 -6.64 5.19
CA LYS A 177 11.08 -7.95 5.84
C LYS A 177 10.20 -8.89 5.03
N PHE A 178 9.21 -8.34 4.33
CA PHE A 178 8.31 -9.09 3.46
C PHE A 178 8.92 -9.35 2.07
N THR A 179 9.94 -10.22 2.03
CA THR A 179 10.64 -10.55 0.78
C THR A 179 9.75 -11.38 -0.14
N GLY A 180 9.45 -10.83 -1.33
CA GLY A 180 8.70 -11.51 -2.39
C GLY A 180 7.23 -11.11 -2.53
N ILE A 181 6.76 -10.07 -1.82
CA ILE A 181 5.46 -9.47 -2.16
C ILE A 181 5.61 -8.71 -3.48
N LYS A 182 4.79 -9.08 -4.46
CA LYS A 182 4.74 -8.44 -5.78
C LYS A 182 3.70 -7.32 -5.85
N HIS A 183 2.62 -7.47 -5.11
CA HIS A 183 1.47 -6.57 -5.18
C HIS A 183 1.38 -5.74 -3.90
N GLU A 184 1.54 -4.43 -4.05
CA GLU A 184 1.22 -3.46 -3.01
C GLU A 184 0.00 -2.64 -3.40
N TRP A 185 -0.89 -2.45 -2.44
CA TRP A 185 -2.12 -1.72 -2.63
C TRP A 185 -2.28 -0.70 -1.50
N GLN A 186 -2.17 0.58 -1.84
CA GLN A 186 -2.44 1.65 -0.91
C GLN A 186 -3.88 2.11 -1.06
N VAL A 187 -4.58 2.22 0.06
CA VAL A 187 -5.98 2.62 0.09
C VAL A 187 -6.20 3.67 1.16
N ASN A 188 -6.81 4.79 0.76
CA ASN A 188 -7.04 5.95 1.62
C ASN A 188 -8.54 6.17 1.92
N GLY A 189 -9.43 5.43 1.28
CA GLY A 189 -10.88 5.59 1.40
C GLY A 189 -11.60 4.24 1.45
N LEU A 190 -12.75 4.20 2.13
CA LEU A 190 -13.56 2.98 2.19
C LEU A 190 -14.08 2.57 0.82
N ASP A 191 -14.35 3.56 -0.04
CA ASP A 191 -14.87 3.34 -1.39
C ASP A 191 -13.90 2.50 -2.23
N ASP A 192 -12.62 2.90 -2.24
CA ASP A 192 -11.55 2.18 -2.93
C ASP A 192 -11.36 0.76 -2.39
N ILE A 193 -11.47 0.55 -1.06
CA ILE A 193 -11.27 -0.79 -0.48
C ILE A 193 -12.51 -1.67 -0.55
N GLN A 194 -13.69 -1.12 -0.81
CA GLN A 194 -14.91 -1.88 -1.02
C GLN A 194 -15.04 -2.34 -2.46
N ASP A 195 -14.42 -1.62 -3.37
CA ASP A 195 -14.48 -1.94 -4.78
C ASP A 195 -13.54 -3.10 -5.11
N ARG A 196 -14.11 -4.17 -5.68
CA ARG A 196 -13.36 -5.38 -6.03
C ARG A 196 -12.55 -5.19 -7.31
N SER A 197 -12.99 -4.27 -8.18
CA SER A 197 -12.28 -3.96 -9.42
C SER A 197 -10.92 -3.35 -9.13
N THR A 198 -10.81 -2.49 -8.12
CA THR A 198 -9.55 -1.85 -7.74
C THR A 198 -8.51 -2.86 -7.25
N LEU A 199 -8.96 -3.88 -6.52
CA LEU A 199 -8.10 -4.99 -6.12
C LEU A 199 -7.69 -5.86 -7.32
N ALA A 200 -8.63 -6.17 -8.23
CA ALA A 200 -8.34 -6.91 -9.45
C ALA A 200 -7.33 -6.17 -10.36
N ASP A 201 -7.46 -4.85 -10.47
CA ASP A 201 -6.52 -3.99 -11.18
C ASP A 201 -5.09 -4.11 -10.63
N LYS A 202 -4.95 -4.24 -9.31
CA LYS A 202 -3.65 -4.42 -8.67
C LYS A 202 -3.07 -5.82 -8.84
N LEU A 203 -3.92 -6.84 -8.97
CA LEU A 203 -3.50 -8.23 -9.11
C LEU A 203 -3.13 -8.59 -10.55
N GLY A 204 -3.86 -8.06 -11.53
CA GLY A 204 -3.63 -8.38 -12.93
C GLY A 204 -4.42 -7.57 -13.94
N GLY A 205 -5.13 -6.52 -13.52
CA GLY A 205 -5.92 -5.71 -14.46
C GLY A 205 -6.97 -6.54 -15.19
N ASN A 206 -7.02 -6.31 -16.50
CA ASN A 206 -7.95 -6.94 -17.45
C ASN A 206 -7.82 -8.47 -17.59
N VAL A 207 -6.81 -9.10 -16.98
CA VAL A 207 -6.61 -10.56 -17.07
C VAL A 207 -7.42 -11.31 -16.01
N VAL A 208 -7.81 -10.60 -14.95
CA VAL A 208 -8.62 -11.16 -13.85
C VAL A 208 -10.09 -11.18 -14.28
N VAL A 209 -10.70 -12.36 -14.26
CA VAL A 209 -12.11 -12.59 -14.61
C VAL A 209 -12.97 -12.66 -13.35
N SER A 210 -12.45 -13.32 -12.32
CA SER A 210 -13.16 -13.56 -11.07
C SER A 210 -12.20 -13.31 -9.89
N LEU A 211 -12.74 -12.76 -8.80
CA LEU A 211 -12.02 -12.53 -7.56
C LEU A 211 -12.78 -13.22 -6.42
N GLU A 212 -12.08 -14.06 -5.66
CA GLU A 212 -12.64 -14.86 -4.55
C GLU A 212 -13.84 -15.73 -4.98
N GLY A 213 -13.85 -16.19 -6.23
CA GLY A 213 -14.94 -17.00 -6.79
C GLY A 213 -16.19 -16.21 -7.19
N ARG A 214 -16.17 -14.87 -7.09
CA ARG A 214 -17.23 -14.00 -7.62
C ARG A 214 -16.73 -13.27 -8.87
N PRO A 215 -17.59 -13.11 -9.89
CA PRO A 215 -17.24 -12.27 -11.04
C PRO A 215 -17.06 -10.81 -10.60
N LEU A 216 -16.14 -10.11 -11.26
CA LEU A 216 -15.93 -8.67 -11.12
C LEU A 216 -17.08 -7.85 -11.72
#